data_AF-A0A6G9XYB3-F1
#
_entry.id   AF-A0A6G9XYB3-F1
#
_cell.length_a   1.000
_cell.length_b   1.000
_cell.length_c   1.000
_cell.angle_alpha   90.00
_cell.angle_beta   90.00
_cell.angle_gamma   90.00
#
_symmetry.space_group_name_H-M   'P 1'
#
loop_
_entity.id
_entity.type
_entity.pdbx_description
1 polymer ?
#
loop_
_entity_poly.entity_id
_entity_poly.type
_entity_poly.pdbx_seq_one_letter_code
_entity_poly.pdbx_strand_id
1 'polypeptide(L)'
;MRTVVENLKIALDLLQTHGLGQSALYDPYTGCYCSVGAIYAARTGKRGMAVTSYDEIRHEQQAFVDTPESDAVRQAMAETGLLTEPFEGSSHIDVYLTNDSVAEPTSIYAAFTRAIEHAQTAA
;
A
#
# COMPACT_ATOMS: atom_id res chain seq x y z
N MET A 1 3.80 13.07 -14.88
CA MET A 1 3.44 11.80 -14.21
C MET A 1 4.45 11.62 -13.09
N ARG A 2 4.01 11.30 -11.86
CA ARG A 2 4.94 11.06 -10.74
C ARG A 2 5.72 9.77 -10.97
N THR A 3 6.95 9.73 -10.49
CA THR A 3 7.78 8.52 -10.43
C THR A 3 7.28 7.56 -9.35
N VAL A 4 7.73 6.29 -9.41
CA VAL A 4 7.46 5.28 -8.38
C VAL A 4 7.93 5.78 -7.01
N VAL A 5 9.14 6.34 -6.94
CA VAL A 5 9.72 6.90 -5.70
C VAL A 5 8.85 8.02 -5.12
N GLU A 6 8.37 8.95 -5.96
CA GLU A 6 7.49 10.04 -5.50
C GLU A 6 6.15 9.50 -4.98
N ASN A 7 5.56 8.52 -5.67
CA ASN A 7 4.31 7.92 -5.22
C ASN A 7 4.49 7.16 -3.89
N LEU A 8 5.57 6.40 -3.74
CA LEU A 8 5.86 5.66 -2.50
C LEU A 8 6.09 6.60 -1.31
N LYS A 9 6.79 7.74 -1.52
CA LYS A 9 6.96 8.76 -0.47
C LYS A 9 5.63 9.36 -0.03
N ILE A 10 4.75 9.67 -0.98
CA ILE A 10 3.40 10.19 -0.67
C ILE A 10 2.56 9.14 0.06
N ALA A 11 2.64 7.87 -0.37
CA ALA A 11 1.90 6.79 0.29
C ALA A 11 2.39 6.57 1.73
N LEU A 12 3.71 6.58 1.96
CA LEU A 12 4.29 6.49 3.31
C LEU A 12 3.84 7.66 4.19
N ASP A 13 3.87 8.89 3.68
CA ASP A 13 3.41 10.07 4.40
C ASP A 13 1.93 9.97 4.80
N LEU A 14 1.07 9.47 3.90
CA LEU A 14 -0.34 9.22 4.21
C LEU A 14 -0.50 8.21 5.34
N LEU A 15 0.22 7.09 5.28
CA LEU A 15 0.18 6.06 6.31
C LEU A 15 0.67 6.58 7.67
N GLN A 16 1.75 7.36 7.70
CA GLN A 16 2.29 7.94 8.93
C GLN A 16 1.40 9.05 9.51
N THR A 17 0.78 9.85 8.65
CA THR A 17 -0.08 10.97 9.07
C THR A 17 -1.43 10.50 9.57
N HIS A 18 -2.03 9.52 8.89
CA HIS A 18 -3.40 9.07 9.15
C HIS A 18 -3.48 7.76 9.92
N GLY A 19 -2.39 7.00 9.99
CA GLY A 19 -2.37 5.65 10.55
C GLY A 19 -2.71 4.59 9.51
N LEU A 20 -2.34 3.35 9.86
CA LEU A 20 -2.63 2.16 9.08
C LEU A 20 -4.07 1.69 9.35
N GLY A 21 -4.88 1.63 8.29
CA GLY A 21 -6.23 1.11 8.32
C GLY A 21 -6.28 -0.37 7.97
N GLN A 22 -7.25 -1.07 8.54
CA GLN A 22 -7.54 -2.47 8.25
C GLN A 22 -8.72 -2.59 7.29
N SER A 23 -8.78 -3.67 6.52
CA SER A 23 -9.95 -4.11 5.73
C SER A 23 -10.51 -3.16 4.64
N ALA A 24 -10.05 -1.90 4.54
CA ALA A 24 -10.54 -0.93 3.58
C ALA A 24 -9.39 -0.07 3.03
N LEU A 25 -9.52 0.39 1.78
CA LEU A 25 -8.53 1.31 1.18
C LEU A 25 -8.42 2.62 1.97
N TYR A 26 -9.55 3.14 2.42
CA TYR A 26 -9.64 4.21 3.39
C TYR A 26 -10.80 3.90 4.33
N ASP A 27 -10.59 4.08 5.63
CA ASP A 27 -11.65 3.95 6.62
C ASP A 27 -12.18 5.35 6.96
N PRO A 28 -13.46 5.66 6.64
CA PRO A 28 -14.01 6.98 6.91
C PRO A 28 -14.26 7.29 8.38
N TYR A 29 -14.32 6.27 9.24
CA TYR A 29 -14.54 6.45 10.66
C TYR A 29 -13.23 6.79 11.39
N THR A 30 -12.13 6.17 10.98
CA THR A 30 -10.81 6.40 11.59
C THR A 30 -9.95 7.39 10.80
N GLY A 31 -10.25 7.60 9.52
CA GLY A 31 -9.44 8.39 8.61
C GLY A 31 -8.19 7.68 8.10
N CYS A 32 -7.99 6.42 8.49
CA CYS A 32 -6.80 5.63 8.16
C CYS A 32 -6.82 5.11 6.72
N TYR A 33 -5.64 4.85 6.15
CA TYR A 33 -5.48 4.17 4.86
C TYR A 33 -4.83 2.80 5.08
N CYS A 34 -5.25 1.78 4.33
CA CYS A 34 -4.40 0.58 4.20
C CYS A 34 -3.27 0.83 3.19
N SER A 35 -2.29 -0.07 3.09
CA SER A 35 -1.13 0.10 2.20
C SER A 35 -1.54 0.32 0.74
N VAL A 36 -2.46 -0.49 0.22
CA VAL A 36 -2.94 -0.37 -1.17
C VAL A 36 -3.74 0.93 -1.36
N GLY A 37 -4.52 1.35 -0.37
CA GLY A 37 -5.27 2.60 -0.42
C GLY A 37 -4.38 3.84 -0.42
N ALA A 38 -3.28 3.81 0.34
CA ALA A 38 -2.28 4.87 0.33
C ALA A 38 -1.56 4.96 -1.02
N ILE A 39 -1.21 3.82 -1.63
CA ILE A 39 -0.63 3.75 -2.98
C ILE A 39 -1.61 4.33 -4.01
N TYR A 40 -2.88 3.92 -3.95
CA TYR A 40 -3.93 4.44 -4.84
C TYR A 40 -4.09 5.95 -4.70
N ALA A 41 -4.18 6.44 -3.47
CA ALA A 41 -4.27 7.86 -3.19
C ALA A 41 -3.05 8.59 -3.78
N ALA A 42 -1.84 8.12 -3.52
CA ALA A 42 -0.62 8.73 -4.04
C ALA A 42 -0.61 8.83 -5.58
N ARG A 43 -1.00 7.74 -6.25
CA ARG A 43 -0.97 7.63 -7.71
C ARG A 43 -2.04 8.47 -8.40
N THR A 44 -3.26 8.50 -7.86
CA THR A 44 -4.40 9.19 -8.46
C THR A 44 -4.56 10.65 -8.00
N GLY A 45 -3.99 11.00 -6.85
CA GLY A 45 -4.26 12.27 -6.17
C GLY A 45 -5.60 12.32 -5.42
N LYS A 46 -6.41 11.26 -5.47
CA LYS A 46 -7.64 11.14 -4.67
C LYS A 46 -7.31 10.99 -3.18
N ARG A 47 -8.20 11.42 -2.29
CA ARG A 47 -8.04 11.38 -0.82
C ARG A 47 -9.37 11.10 -0.14
N GLY A 48 -9.30 10.56 1.08
CA GLY A 48 -10.46 10.33 1.95
C GLY A 48 -11.55 9.48 1.27
N MET A 49 -12.80 9.90 1.38
CA MET A 49 -13.95 9.22 0.78
C MET A 49 -13.85 9.00 -0.74
N ALA A 50 -13.01 9.76 -1.45
CA ALA A 50 -12.78 9.51 -2.88
C ALA A 50 -11.98 8.23 -3.14
N VAL A 51 -11.41 7.60 -2.09
CA VAL A 51 -10.68 6.32 -2.12
C VAL A 51 -11.61 5.13 -1.83
N THR A 52 -12.87 5.35 -1.43
CA THR A 52 -13.80 4.30 -0.94
C THR A 52 -15.07 4.10 -1.76
N SER A 53 -15.11 4.57 -3.00
CA SER A 53 -16.31 4.47 -3.85
C SER A 53 -16.80 3.00 -3.95
N TYR A 54 -18.02 2.78 -3.45
CA TYR A 54 -18.57 1.48 -3.01
C TYR A 54 -18.85 0.50 -4.17
N ASP A 55 -18.89 0.98 -5.42
CA ASP A 55 -19.10 0.17 -6.63
C ASP A 55 -17.79 -0.33 -7.27
N GLU A 56 -16.64 0.18 -6.84
CA GLU A 56 -15.33 -0.04 -7.47
C GLU A 56 -14.47 -1.13 -6.77
N ILE A 57 -14.87 -1.58 -5.58
CA ILE A 57 -14.04 -2.39 -4.66
C ILE A 57 -13.50 -3.68 -5.30
N ARG A 58 -14.24 -4.36 -6.18
CA ARG A 58 -13.76 -5.62 -6.80
C ARG A 58 -12.84 -5.44 -8.01
N HIS A 59 -13.05 -4.39 -8.82
CA HIS A 59 -12.27 -4.19 -10.05
C HIS A 59 -11.08 -3.25 -9.83
N GLU A 60 -11.19 -2.29 -8.90
CA GLU A 60 -10.08 -1.40 -8.54
C GLU A 60 -9.07 -2.07 -7.59
N GLN A 61 -9.48 -2.97 -6.69
CA GLN A 61 -8.51 -3.77 -5.92
C GLN A 61 -7.56 -4.54 -6.85
N GLN A 62 -8.06 -5.07 -7.98
CA GLN A 62 -7.25 -5.73 -9.01
C GLN A 62 -6.41 -4.77 -9.86
N ALA A 63 -6.85 -3.53 -10.07
CA ALA A 63 -6.12 -2.55 -10.88
C ALA A 63 -4.88 -1.96 -10.17
N PHE A 64 -4.79 -2.06 -8.84
CA PHE A 64 -3.72 -1.40 -8.06
C PHE A 64 -2.88 -2.33 -7.20
N VAL A 65 -3.30 -3.57 -7.02
CA VAL A 65 -2.37 -4.63 -6.62
C VAL A 65 -1.24 -4.71 -7.63
N ASP A 66 -1.47 -4.68 -8.94
CA ASP A 66 -0.40 -4.89 -9.93
C ASP A 66 0.22 -3.56 -10.43
N THR A 67 0.68 -2.72 -9.49
CA THR A 67 1.43 -1.49 -9.81
C THR A 67 2.91 -1.62 -9.46
N PRO A 68 3.83 -0.88 -10.12
CA PRO A 68 5.24 -0.86 -9.74
C PRO A 68 5.48 -0.45 -8.27
N GLU A 69 4.61 0.41 -7.72
CA GLU A 69 4.66 0.77 -6.30
C GLU A 69 4.29 -0.41 -5.40
N SER A 70 3.20 -1.11 -5.70
CA SER A 70 2.78 -2.30 -4.95
C SER A 70 3.79 -3.44 -5.08
N ASP A 71 4.39 -3.64 -6.25
CA ASP A 71 5.51 -4.57 -6.48
C ASP A 71 6.69 -4.27 -5.56
N ALA A 72 7.13 -3.02 -5.52
CA ALA A 72 8.26 -2.60 -4.69
C ALA A 72 7.98 -2.81 -3.20
N VAL A 73 6.77 -2.47 -2.74
CA VAL A 73 6.35 -2.69 -1.34
C VAL A 73 6.26 -4.18 -1.03
N ARG A 74 5.71 -5.00 -1.95
CA ARG A 74 5.63 -6.45 -1.80
C ARG A 74 7.02 -7.08 -1.66
N GLN A 75 7.96 -6.69 -2.52
CA GLN A 75 9.35 -7.14 -2.44
C GLN A 75 9.96 -6.77 -1.08
N ALA A 76 9.76 -5.53 -0.61
CA ALA A 76 10.25 -5.10 0.68
C ALA A 76 9.59 -5.84 1.86
N MET A 77 8.29 -6.16 1.78
CA MET A 77 7.59 -6.99 2.77
C MET A 77 8.16 -8.42 2.80
N ALA A 78 8.50 -8.98 1.63
CA ALA A 78 9.15 -10.28 1.55
C ALA A 78 10.54 -10.27 2.21
N GLU A 79 11.36 -9.26 1.92
CA GLU A 79 12.70 -9.11 2.52
C GLU A 79 12.68 -8.93 4.04
N THR A 80 11.61 -8.31 4.57
CA THR A 80 11.44 -8.06 6.00
C THR A 80 10.72 -9.21 6.73
N GLY A 81 10.33 -10.27 6.01
CA GLY A 81 9.63 -11.42 6.58
C GLY A 81 8.16 -11.14 6.96
N LEU A 82 7.57 -10.08 6.41
CA LEU A 82 6.16 -9.73 6.65
C LEU A 82 5.18 -10.54 5.81
N LEU A 83 5.65 -11.19 4.75
CA LEU A 83 4.87 -12.14 3.98
C LEU A 83 5.10 -13.54 4.54
N THR A 84 4.07 -14.13 5.15
CA THR A 84 4.17 -15.39 5.92
C THR A 84 4.13 -16.66 5.07
N GLU A 85 3.59 -16.61 3.86
CA GLU A 85 3.56 -17.72 2.89
C GLU A 85 3.53 -17.11 1.47
N PRO A 86 4.08 -17.75 0.43
CA PRO A 86 3.84 -17.32 -0.93
C PRO A 86 2.35 -17.53 -1.25
N PHE A 87 1.56 -16.46 -1.27
CA PHE A 87 0.20 -16.52 -1.78
C PHE A 87 0.26 -16.94 -3.26
N GLU A 88 -0.31 -18.09 -3.62
CA GLU A 88 -0.41 -18.63 -4.99
C GLU A 88 -1.38 -17.84 -5.90
N GLY A 89 -1.42 -16.51 -5.76
CA GLY A 89 -2.24 -15.61 -6.55
C GLY A 89 -1.39 -14.57 -7.29
N SER A 90 -1.78 -14.23 -8.51
CA SER A 90 -1.12 -13.18 -9.31
C SER A 90 -1.35 -11.77 -8.76
N SER A 91 -2.34 -11.58 -7.88
CA SER A 91 -2.64 -10.29 -7.28
C SER A 91 -1.76 -10.05 -6.06
N HIS A 92 -1.18 -8.85 -5.93
CA HIS A 92 -0.53 -8.32 -4.71
C HIS A 92 -1.51 -8.07 -3.54
N ILE A 93 -2.52 -8.93 -3.43
CA ILE A 93 -3.50 -8.95 -2.35
C ILE A 93 -2.81 -9.25 -1.01
N ASP A 94 -1.65 -9.90 -1.03
CA ASP A 94 -0.77 -10.09 0.12
C ASP A 94 -0.36 -8.74 0.75
N VAL A 95 -0.01 -7.71 -0.03
CA VAL A 95 0.27 -6.35 0.48
C VAL A 95 -0.92 -5.77 1.23
N TYR A 96 -2.14 -6.07 0.77
CA TYR A 96 -3.36 -5.66 1.46
C TYR A 96 -3.56 -6.48 2.75
N LEU A 97 -3.46 -7.81 2.68
CA LEU A 97 -3.70 -8.72 3.79
C LEU A 97 -2.67 -8.58 4.91
N THR A 98 -1.42 -8.25 4.58
CA THR A 98 -0.36 -8.02 5.57
C THR A 98 -0.72 -6.87 6.51
N ASN A 99 -1.48 -5.86 6.06
CA ASN A 99 -1.96 -4.78 6.94
C ASN A 99 -2.86 -5.29 8.06
N ASP A 100 -3.67 -6.32 7.77
CA ASP A 100 -4.60 -6.91 8.74
C ASP A 100 -3.89 -7.88 9.69
N SER A 101 -2.68 -8.36 9.33
CA SER A 101 -1.93 -9.35 10.12
C SER A 101 -0.80 -8.76 10.98
N VAL A 102 -0.37 -7.52 10.73
CA VAL A 102 0.69 -6.89 11.53
C VAL A 102 0.15 -6.38 12.85
N ALA A 103 0.88 -6.65 13.94
CA ALA A 103 0.53 -6.14 15.26
C ALA A 103 0.79 -4.62 15.37
N GLU A 104 1.81 -4.12 14.66
CA GLU A 104 2.27 -2.73 14.76
C GLU A 104 2.48 -2.13 13.35
N PRO A 105 1.94 -0.91 13.07
CA PRO A 105 2.09 -0.24 11.79
C PRO A 105 3.54 0.05 11.37
N THR A 106 4.46 0.13 12.33
CA THR A 106 5.89 0.44 12.09
C THR A 106 6.57 -0.53 11.14
N SER A 107 6.15 -1.80 11.15
CA SER A 107 6.65 -2.82 10.23
C SER A 107 6.29 -2.52 8.76
N ILE A 108 5.07 -2.05 8.52
CA ILE A 108 4.63 -1.59 7.19
C ILE A 108 5.41 -0.34 6.77
N TYR A 109 5.61 0.62 7.68
CA TYR A 109 6.37 1.83 7.37
C TYR A 109 7.83 1.52 7.00
N ALA A 110 8.43 0.53 7.65
CA ALA A 110 9.75 0.03 7.31
C ALA A 110 9.77 -0.60 5.90
N ALA A 111 8.76 -1.38 5.54
CA ALA A 111 8.64 -1.94 4.19
C ALA A 111 8.52 -0.84 3.12
N PHE A 112 7.72 0.20 3.35
CA PHE A 112 7.64 1.34 2.43
C PHE A 112 8.96 2.10 2.32
N THR A 113 9.66 2.31 3.43
CA THR A 113 10.99 2.96 3.44
C THR A 113 11.98 2.17 2.61
N ARG A 114 12.02 0.85 2.78
CA ARG A 114 12.86 -0.08 2.03
C ARG A 114 12.53 -0.08 0.53
N ALA A 115 11.25 -0.09 0.17
CA ALA A 115 10.79 0.00 -1.21
C ALA A 115 11.25 1.30 -1.90
N ILE A 116 11.22 2.43 -1.16
CA ILE A 116 11.73 3.73 -1.63
C ILE A 116 13.23 3.64 -1.92
N GLU A 117 14.02 3.07 -1.00
CA GLU A 117 15.47 2.92 -1.16
C GLU A 117 15.81 2.12 -2.42
N HIS A 118 15.15 0.97 -2.62
CA HIS A 118 15.37 0.15 -3.82
C HIS A 118 15.03 0.89 -5.10
N ALA A 119 13.86 1.53 -5.15
CA ALA A 119 13.40 2.27 -6.32
C ALA A 119 14.31 3.46 -6.66
N GLN A 120 15.00 4.04 -5.67
CA GLN A 120 16.01 5.09 -5.89
C GLN A 120 17.32 4.55 -6.46
N THR A 121 17.72 3.33 -6.10
CA THR A 121 18.97 2.72 -6.60
C THR A 121 18.84 2.09 -8.00
N ALA A 122 17.62 1.83 -8.45
CA ALA A 122 17.32 1.22 -9.75
C ALA A 122 17.10 2.25 -10.89
N ALA A 123 17.08 3.54 -10.58
CA ALA A 123 16.87 4.65 -11.51
C ALA A 123 18.20 5.29 -11.95
#